data_AF-A0A1I6ZLS8-F1
#
_entry.id   AF-A0A1I6ZLS8-F1
#
_cell.length_a   1.000
_cell.length_b   1.000
_cell.length_c   1.000
_cell.angle_alpha   90.00
_cell.angle_beta   90.00
_cell.angle_gamma   90.00
#
_symmetry.space_group_name_H-M   'P 1'
#
loop_
_entity.id
_entity.type
_entity.pdbx_description
1 polymer ?
#
loop_
_entity_poly.entity_id
_entity_poly.type
_entity_poly.pdbx_seq_one_letter_code
_entity_poly.pdbx_strand_id
1 'polypeptide(L)'
;MTNKKTHQHKPQARRAPKAFKLDDSSVRLEGEFAHEPLSSEAVISEESESALALPQSAIAPEPKPAKSRWSKIIAIGGGGLVSLAVGLAVDSLIRDLFARYDWLGWTAVGLTALAFLGLIGLFFKEWRALSRLEQIDHIRDDLQTAADNDSDKEAREALHKLMTLYADRPETAHGRTQLKGHMQEIIDGRDLVKLAERDLMAPLDARARLIVMESAKRVSVVTALSPRALVDILIVLYENLRIVRRVSRLYGARPGALGFWRLARDVAAHLAVTGGMAAGDSLLEQFIGQGLAAKLSARLGEGLVNGFLTARIGVAAIQTCRPAPFIATKGPSLTELMSEITKSAPDEVVDQD
;
A
#
# COMPACT_ATOMS: atom_id res chain seq x y z
N MET A 1 68.41 -31.80 9.04
CA MET A 1 67.20 -32.65 9.10
C MET A 1 66.10 -31.95 8.35
N THR A 2 65.61 -32.49 7.24
CA THR A 2 64.18 -32.63 6.92
C THR A 2 64.03 -33.35 5.58
N ASN A 3 63.22 -34.39 5.61
CA ASN A 3 63.21 -35.53 4.69
C ASN A 3 62.22 -35.26 3.54
N LYS A 4 62.70 -35.19 2.29
CA LYS A 4 61.86 -34.98 1.11
C LYS A 4 61.29 -36.34 0.67
N LYS A 5 60.08 -36.68 1.12
CA LYS A 5 59.39 -37.92 0.73
C LYS A 5 58.92 -37.82 -0.72
N THR A 6 59.62 -38.51 -1.61
CA THR A 6 59.18 -38.85 -2.97
C THR A 6 57.96 -39.77 -2.91
N HIS A 7 56.80 -39.29 -3.33
CA HIS A 7 55.61 -40.14 -3.54
C HIS A 7 55.79 -40.95 -4.82
N GLN A 8 56.12 -42.24 -4.69
CA GLN A 8 56.07 -43.20 -5.79
C GLN A 8 54.61 -43.44 -6.20
N HIS A 9 54.26 -43.14 -7.45
CA HIS A 9 52.96 -43.48 -8.01
C HIS A 9 52.98 -44.96 -8.41
N LYS A 10 52.34 -45.82 -7.60
CA LYS A 10 52.19 -47.25 -7.88
C LYS A 10 51.23 -47.42 -9.06
N PRO A 11 51.58 -48.18 -10.13
CA PRO A 11 50.67 -48.38 -11.25
C PRO A 11 49.44 -49.15 -10.78
N GLN A 12 48.24 -48.58 -10.97
CA GLN A 12 46.98 -49.25 -10.67
C GLN A 12 46.78 -50.43 -11.63
N ALA A 13 46.74 -51.64 -11.07
CA ALA A 13 46.41 -52.84 -11.83
C ALA A 13 44.99 -52.73 -12.40
N ARG A 14 44.84 -52.99 -13.71
CA ARG A 14 43.53 -53.05 -14.37
C ARG A 14 42.68 -54.14 -13.71
N ARG A 15 41.59 -53.72 -13.04
CA ARG A 15 40.65 -54.63 -12.39
C ARG A 15 39.90 -55.46 -13.45
N ALA A 16 39.88 -56.77 -13.27
CA ALA A 16 39.07 -57.67 -14.08
C ALA A 16 37.56 -57.40 -13.85
N PRO A 17 36.70 -57.58 -14.87
CA PRO A 17 35.27 -57.39 -14.71
C PRO A 17 34.69 -58.39 -13.71
N LYS A 18 33.99 -57.89 -12.69
CA LYS A 18 33.19 -58.69 -11.75
C LYS A 18 31.73 -58.59 -12.14
N ALA A 19 31.07 -59.74 -12.26
CA ALA A 19 29.61 -59.80 -12.37
C ALA A 19 29.01 -59.74 -10.96
N PHE A 20 28.03 -58.86 -10.76
CA PHE A 20 27.30 -58.72 -9.50
C PHE A 20 25.88 -59.26 -9.69
N LYS A 21 25.38 -59.99 -8.69
CA LYS A 21 23.96 -60.39 -8.65
C LYS A 21 23.17 -59.25 -8.01
N LEU A 22 22.02 -58.92 -8.60
CA LEU A 22 21.19 -57.78 -8.19
C LEU A 22 20.62 -57.92 -6.76
N ASP A 23 20.59 -59.14 -6.20
CA ASP A 23 20.09 -59.44 -4.85
C ASP A 23 21.21 -59.49 -3.78
N ASP A 24 22.45 -59.13 -4.11
CA ASP A 24 23.55 -59.11 -3.16
C ASP A 24 23.42 -57.89 -2.23
N SER A 25 23.54 -58.09 -0.92
CA SER A 25 23.40 -57.02 0.09
C SER A 25 24.46 -55.91 -0.02
N SER A 26 25.49 -56.15 -0.83
CA SER A 26 26.52 -55.18 -1.19
C SER A 26 26.21 -54.33 -2.44
N VAL A 27 25.07 -54.53 -3.09
CA VAL A 27 24.65 -53.83 -4.32
C VAL A 27 23.39 -53.00 -4.02
N ARG A 28 23.50 -51.66 -4.11
CA ARG A 28 22.38 -50.73 -3.93
C ARG A 28 22.02 -50.06 -5.26
N LEU A 29 20.72 -49.98 -5.55
CA LEU A 29 20.19 -49.31 -6.74
C LEU A 29 19.94 -47.83 -6.43
N GLU A 30 20.44 -46.95 -7.29
CA GLU A 30 20.53 -45.50 -7.08
C GLU A 30 19.17 -44.80 -6.90
N GLY A 31 18.09 -45.40 -7.39
CA GLY A 31 16.73 -44.86 -7.29
C GLY A 31 16.04 -45.05 -5.93
N GLU A 32 16.51 -45.98 -5.09
CA GLU A 32 15.80 -46.37 -3.85
C GLU A 32 16.45 -45.82 -2.57
N PHE A 33 17.71 -45.38 -2.65
CA PHE A 33 18.51 -44.97 -1.48
C PHE A 33 19.19 -43.60 -1.62
N ALA A 34 18.71 -42.73 -2.50
CA ALA A 34 19.35 -41.44 -2.85
C ALA A 34 19.57 -40.45 -1.68
N HIS A 35 19.02 -40.73 -0.48
CA HIS A 35 19.12 -39.86 0.68
C HIS A 35 19.72 -40.53 1.94
N GLU A 36 20.19 -41.78 1.86
CA GLU A 36 20.85 -42.44 2.99
C GLU A 36 22.37 -42.51 2.81
N PRO A 37 23.17 -41.91 3.72
CA PRO A 37 24.63 -41.96 3.60
C PRO A 37 25.18 -43.36 3.89
N LEU A 38 26.27 -43.72 3.21
CA LEU A 38 27.00 -44.97 3.43
C LEU A 38 27.69 -44.98 4.81
N SER A 39 27.85 -46.15 5.42
CA SER A 39 28.47 -46.32 6.75
C SER A 39 29.94 -45.89 6.85
N SER A 40 30.58 -45.58 5.72
CA SER A 40 31.99 -45.15 5.64
C SER A 40 32.18 -43.71 5.14
N GLU A 41 31.12 -42.91 5.02
CA GLU A 41 31.19 -41.54 4.52
C GLU A 41 30.73 -40.55 5.59
N ALA A 42 31.62 -39.64 5.99
CA ALA A 42 31.29 -38.53 6.88
C ALA A 42 30.95 -37.31 6.01
N VAL A 43 29.66 -37.02 5.87
CA VAL A 43 29.18 -35.79 5.22
C VAL A 43 29.31 -34.64 6.23
N ILE A 44 30.31 -33.79 6.03
CA ILE A 44 30.40 -32.51 6.74
C ILE A 44 29.39 -31.58 6.07
N SER A 45 28.22 -31.41 6.69
CA SER A 45 27.26 -30.38 6.31
C SER A 45 27.69 -29.08 6.99
N GLU A 46 28.00 -28.04 6.20
CA GLU A 46 28.07 -26.69 6.75
C GLU A 46 26.70 -26.36 7.35
N GLU A 47 26.71 -25.98 8.61
CA GLU A 47 25.56 -25.54 9.39
C GLU A 47 25.05 -24.22 8.77
N SER A 48 24.32 -24.32 7.66
CA SER A 48 23.41 -23.26 7.28
C SER A 48 22.36 -23.19 8.38
N GLU A 49 22.29 -22.05 9.06
CA GLU A 49 21.14 -21.61 9.86
C GLU A 49 19.91 -21.62 8.95
N SER A 50 19.41 -22.82 8.68
CA SER A 50 18.09 -23.07 8.17
C SER A 50 17.16 -22.69 9.31
N ALA A 51 16.70 -21.45 9.20
CA ALA A 51 15.52 -20.91 9.82
C ALA A 51 14.63 -22.02 10.38
N LEU A 52 14.34 -21.93 11.67
CA LEU A 52 13.27 -22.66 12.32
C LEU A 52 12.08 -22.75 11.35
N ALA A 53 11.90 -23.91 10.74
CA ALA A 53 10.70 -24.23 10.01
C ALA A 53 9.60 -24.40 11.06
N LEU A 54 9.10 -23.27 11.55
CA LEU A 54 7.83 -23.20 12.22
C LEU A 54 6.81 -23.79 11.23
N PRO A 55 6.00 -24.78 11.63
CA PRO A 55 4.97 -25.33 10.76
C PRO A 55 4.15 -24.15 10.24
N GLN A 56 3.93 -24.12 8.92
CA GLN A 56 3.11 -23.12 8.25
C GLN A 56 1.77 -23.06 8.98
N SER A 57 1.64 -22.06 9.85
CA SER A 57 0.36 -21.69 10.43
C SER A 57 -0.49 -21.30 9.25
N ALA A 58 -1.47 -22.14 8.91
CA ALA A 58 -2.59 -21.72 8.09
C ALA A 58 -3.13 -20.45 8.74
N ILE A 59 -2.84 -19.31 8.11
CA ILE A 59 -3.22 -17.99 8.61
C ILE A 59 -4.74 -18.01 8.68
N ALA A 60 -5.27 -18.24 9.87
CA ALA A 60 -6.67 -18.05 10.17
C ALA A 60 -6.98 -16.58 9.78
N PRO A 61 -8.09 -16.31 9.07
CA PRO A 61 -8.46 -14.94 8.79
C PRO A 61 -8.61 -14.20 10.12
N GLU A 62 -7.71 -13.26 10.40
CA GLU A 62 -7.79 -12.49 11.65
C GLU A 62 -9.14 -11.78 11.74
N PRO A 63 -9.76 -11.77 12.92
CA PRO A 63 -11.09 -11.21 13.11
C PRO A 63 -11.06 -9.73 12.74
N LYS A 64 -11.88 -9.36 11.75
CA LYS A 64 -12.21 -7.97 11.43
C LYS A 64 -12.44 -7.24 12.76
N PRO A 65 -11.79 -6.08 13.04
CA PRO A 65 -11.91 -5.41 14.32
C PRO A 65 -13.40 -5.22 14.63
N ALA A 66 -13.86 -5.89 15.69
CA ALA A 66 -15.27 -5.91 16.04
C ALA A 66 -15.67 -4.46 16.36
N LYS A 67 -16.47 -3.85 15.48
CA LYS A 67 -17.01 -2.51 15.72
C LYS A 67 -17.77 -2.55 17.05
N SER A 68 -17.18 -1.97 18.10
CA SER A 68 -17.75 -2.02 19.45
C SER A 68 -19.17 -1.48 19.42
N ARG A 69 -20.14 -2.31 19.83
CA ARG A 69 -21.55 -1.91 19.85
C ARG A 69 -21.77 -0.73 20.81
N TRP A 70 -20.94 -0.63 21.85
CA TRP A 70 -20.94 0.46 22.81
C TRP A 70 -20.53 1.81 22.21
N SER A 71 -19.57 1.83 21.27
CA SER A 71 -19.20 3.10 20.61
C SER A 71 -20.34 3.66 19.77
N LYS A 72 -21.14 2.78 19.15
CA LYS A 72 -22.37 3.19 18.45
C LYS A 72 -23.41 3.73 19.42
N ILE A 73 -23.63 3.08 20.56
CA ILE A 73 -24.61 3.54 21.56
C ILE A 73 -24.20 4.91 22.12
N ILE A 74 -22.93 5.09 22.47
CA ILE A 74 -22.41 6.38 22.95
C ILE A 74 -22.51 7.45 21.86
N ALA A 75 -22.19 7.11 20.60
CA ALA A 75 -22.30 8.06 19.50
C ALA A 75 -23.76 8.47 19.24
N ILE A 76 -24.70 7.53 19.28
CA ILE A 76 -26.13 7.79 19.09
C ILE A 76 -26.69 8.58 20.26
N GLY A 77 -26.43 8.15 21.51
CA GLY A 77 -26.92 8.81 22.70
C GLY A 77 -26.31 10.20 22.89
N GLY A 78 -24.99 10.33 22.76
CA GLY A 78 -24.27 11.60 22.83
C GLY A 78 -24.65 12.54 21.69
N GLY A 79 -24.72 12.05 20.46
CA GLY A 79 -25.18 12.83 19.31
C GLY A 79 -26.63 13.29 19.46
N GLY A 80 -27.51 12.43 20.00
CA GLY A 80 -28.90 12.76 20.29
C GLY A 80 -29.03 13.86 21.36
N LEU A 81 -28.28 13.76 22.45
CA LEU A 81 -28.26 14.78 23.50
C LEU A 81 -27.74 16.13 22.98
N VAL A 82 -26.66 16.13 22.19
CA VAL A 82 -26.12 17.35 21.58
C VAL A 82 -27.14 17.96 20.61
N SER A 83 -27.79 17.14 19.79
CA SER A 83 -28.84 17.60 18.86
C SER A 83 -30.01 18.24 19.60
N LEU A 84 -30.48 17.61 20.69
CA LEU A 84 -31.52 18.16 21.57
C LEU A 84 -31.09 19.48 22.21
N ALA A 85 -29.88 19.55 22.75
CA ALA A 85 -29.36 20.76 23.39
C ALA A 85 -29.27 21.93 22.39
N VAL A 86 -28.76 21.67 21.18
CA VAL A 86 -28.69 22.67 20.11
C VAL A 86 -30.09 23.08 19.66
N GLY A 87 -31.01 22.12 19.47
CA GLY A 87 -32.39 22.40 19.10
C GLY A 87 -33.09 23.29 20.12
N LEU A 88 -32.97 22.97 21.42
CA LEU A 88 -33.51 23.77 22.51
C LEU A 88 -32.88 25.16 22.57
N ALA A 89 -31.57 25.29 22.37
CA ALA A 89 -30.88 26.58 22.39
C ALA A 89 -31.33 27.50 21.24
N VAL A 90 -31.50 26.95 20.04
CA VAL A 90 -32.01 27.71 18.88
C VAL A 90 -33.46 28.13 19.11
N ASP A 91 -34.29 27.22 19.62
CA ASP A 91 -35.70 27.45 19.90
C ASP A 91 -35.92 28.48 21.02
N SER A 92 -35.13 28.43 22.10
CA SER A 92 -35.14 29.46 23.14
C SER A 92 -34.66 30.81 22.61
N LEU A 93 -33.60 30.84 21.80
CA LEU A 93 -33.07 32.07 21.20
C LEU A 93 -34.13 32.77 20.33
N ILE A 94 -34.85 32.01 19.50
CA ILE A 94 -35.91 32.54 18.63
C ILE A 94 -37.03 33.14 19.48
N ARG A 95 -37.50 32.41 20.51
CA ARG A 95 -38.54 32.90 21.42
C ARG A 95 -38.12 34.16 22.16
N ASP A 96 -36.90 34.21 22.67
CA ASP A 96 -36.36 35.38 23.37
C ASP A 96 -36.27 36.61 22.44
N LEU A 97 -36.00 36.42 21.16
CA LEU A 97 -35.98 37.50 20.17
C LEU A 97 -37.39 38.02 19.86
N PHE A 98 -38.37 37.14 19.68
CA PHE A 98 -39.77 37.53 19.51
C PHE A 98 -40.29 38.30 20.74
N ALA A 99 -39.93 37.87 21.95
CA ALA A 99 -40.34 38.54 23.18
C ALA A 99 -39.80 39.98 23.33
N ARG A 100 -38.70 40.31 22.64
CA ARG A 100 -38.11 41.66 22.66
C ARG A 100 -38.65 42.53 21.53
N TYR A 101 -38.61 42.02 20.29
CA TYR A 101 -39.07 42.72 19.10
C TYR A 101 -39.45 41.72 18.00
N ASP A 102 -40.65 41.86 17.43
CA ASP A 102 -41.18 40.92 16.42
C ASP A 102 -40.28 40.78 15.17
N TRP A 103 -39.69 41.88 14.69
CA TRP A 103 -38.86 41.84 13.48
C TRP A 103 -37.56 41.06 13.69
N LEU A 104 -36.99 41.06 14.91
CA LEU A 104 -35.81 40.23 15.20
C LEU A 104 -36.19 38.74 15.19
N GLY A 105 -37.36 38.38 15.71
CA GLY A 105 -37.85 36.99 15.69
C GLY A 105 -37.92 36.42 14.27
N TRP A 106 -38.53 37.16 13.33
CA TRP A 106 -38.55 36.78 11.91
C TRP A 106 -37.15 36.69 11.29
N THR A 107 -36.24 37.59 11.68
CA THR A 107 -34.84 37.55 11.23
C THR A 107 -34.13 36.28 11.72
N ALA A 108 -34.32 35.91 13.00
CA ALA A 108 -33.75 34.69 13.56
C ALA A 108 -34.29 33.43 12.88
N VAL A 109 -35.61 33.36 12.64
CA VAL A 109 -36.23 32.26 11.88
C VAL A 109 -35.63 32.15 10.48
N GLY A 110 -35.48 33.28 9.78
CA GLY A 110 -34.86 33.32 8.45
C GLY A 110 -33.41 32.82 8.46
N LEU A 111 -32.60 33.26 9.41
CA LEU A 111 -31.21 32.82 9.57
C LEU A 111 -31.11 31.34 9.94
N THR A 112 -31.96 30.84 10.82
CA THR A 112 -32.02 29.41 11.17
C THR A 112 -32.42 28.56 9.98
N ALA A 113 -33.41 28.99 9.19
CA ALA A 113 -33.79 28.30 7.95
C ALA A 113 -32.62 28.25 6.96
N LEU A 114 -31.93 29.39 6.75
CA LEU A 114 -30.75 29.46 5.88
C LEU A 114 -29.62 28.53 6.35
N ALA A 115 -29.33 28.52 7.65
CA ALA A 115 -28.33 27.63 8.25
C ALA A 115 -28.69 26.15 8.04
N PHE A 116 -29.96 25.79 8.21
CA PHE A 116 -30.47 24.44 7.98
C PHE A 116 -30.36 24.01 6.50
N LEU A 117 -30.71 24.90 5.57
CA LEU A 117 -30.50 24.69 4.13
C LEU A 117 -29.02 24.48 3.78
N GLY A 118 -28.12 25.29 4.38
CA GLY A 118 -26.68 25.14 4.23
C GLY A 118 -26.17 23.77 4.75
N LEU A 119 -26.69 23.32 5.89
CA LEU A 119 -26.38 22.02 6.47
C LEU A 119 -26.81 20.88 5.54
N ILE A 120 -28.03 20.92 4.99
CA ILE A 120 -28.52 19.95 4.01
C ILE A 120 -27.61 19.92 2.78
N GLY A 121 -27.22 21.09 2.26
CA GLY A 121 -26.30 21.19 1.13
C GLY A 121 -24.94 20.54 1.42
N LEU A 122 -24.39 20.74 2.63
CA LEU A 122 -23.15 20.10 3.07
C LEU A 122 -23.29 18.58 3.15
N PHE A 123 -24.39 18.08 3.74
CA PHE A 123 -24.69 16.64 3.81
C PHE A 123 -24.79 16.02 2.42
N PHE A 124 -25.50 16.66 1.50
CA PHE A 124 -25.66 16.15 0.15
C PHE A 124 -24.35 16.17 -0.65
N LYS A 125 -23.52 17.20 -0.45
CA LYS A 125 -22.16 17.25 -1.01
C LYS A 125 -21.31 16.09 -0.50
N GLU A 126 -21.35 15.81 0.80
CA GLU A 126 -20.57 14.74 1.41
C GLU A 126 -21.08 13.34 1.02
N TRP A 127 -22.41 13.16 0.95
CA TRP A 127 -23.03 11.93 0.46
C TRP A 127 -22.53 11.58 -0.95
N ARG A 128 -22.55 12.56 -1.87
CA ARG A 128 -22.03 12.34 -3.23
C ARG A 128 -20.55 11.99 -3.25
N ALA A 129 -19.74 12.59 -2.36
CA ALA A 129 -18.33 12.26 -2.26
C ALA A 129 -18.11 10.81 -1.77
N LEU A 130 -18.94 10.35 -0.83
CA LEU A 130 -18.92 8.97 -0.34
C LEU A 130 -19.37 7.95 -1.41
N SER A 131 -20.47 8.21 -2.10
CA SER A 131 -20.96 7.32 -3.16
C SER A 131 -19.96 7.17 -4.31
N ARG A 132 -19.22 8.24 -4.66
CA ARG A 132 -18.16 8.17 -5.68
C ARG A 132 -17.00 7.27 -5.25
N LEU A 133 -16.67 7.24 -3.95
CA LEU A 133 -15.63 6.35 -3.44
C LEU A 133 -16.07 4.88 -3.53
N GLU A 134 -17.33 4.58 -3.19
CA GLU A 134 -17.90 3.22 -3.35
C GLU A 134 -17.95 2.79 -4.82
N GLN A 135 -18.27 3.71 -5.74
CA GLN A 135 -18.25 3.43 -7.16
C GLN A 135 -16.86 2.98 -7.64
N ILE A 136 -15.79 3.56 -7.11
CA ILE A 136 -14.41 3.18 -7.46
C ILE A 136 -14.09 1.77 -6.96
N ASP A 137 -14.48 1.45 -5.72
CA ASP A 137 -14.29 0.11 -5.17
C ASP A 137 -15.04 -0.94 -6.01
N HIS A 138 -16.29 -0.66 -6.40
CA HIS A 138 -17.06 -1.54 -7.28
C HIS A 138 -16.42 -1.72 -8.67
N ILE A 139 -15.88 -0.65 -9.27
CA ILE A 139 -15.20 -0.77 -10.57
C ILE A 139 -13.97 -1.69 -10.45
N ARG A 140 -13.19 -1.56 -9.36
CA ARG A 140 -12.02 -2.42 -9.15
C ARG A 140 -12.43 -3.88 -8.99
N ASP A 141 -13.46 -4.15 -8.20
CA ASP A 141 -13.95 -5.50 -7.93
C ASP A 141 -14.58 -6.13 -9.19
N ASP A 142 -15.32 -5.36 -9.98
CA ASP A 142 -15.87 -5.78 -11.28
C ASP A 142 -14.74 -6.13 -12.26
N LEU A 143 -13.70 -5.30 -12.35
CA LEU A 143 -12.53 -5.55 -13.22
C LEU A 143 -11.71 -6.76 -12.77
N GLN A 144 -11.54 -6.95 -11.46
CA GLN A 144 -10.86 -8.11 -10.90
C GLN A 144 -11.64 -9.39 -11.23
N THR A 145 -12.95 -9.39 -10.97
CA THR A 145 -13.85 -10.51 -11.29
C THR A 145 -13.82 -10.84 -12.78
N ALA A 146 -13.89 -9.83 -13.65
CA ALA A 146 -13.82 -10.02 -15.09
C ALA A 146 -12.48 -10.62 -15.54
N ALA A 147 -11.36 -10.23 -14.91
CA ALA A 147 -10.05 -10.78 -15.21
C ALA A 147 -9.84 -12.20 -14.66
N ASP A 148 -10.51 -12.56 -13.56
CA ASP A 148 -10.44 -13.90 -12.96
C ASP A 148 -11.34 -14.90 -13.70
N ASN A 149 -12.52 -14.46 -14.18
CA ASN A 149 -13.44 -15.27 -14.98
C ASN A 149 -13.13 -15.26 -16.49
N ASP A 150 -12.20 -14.40 -16.93
CA ASP A 150 -11.89 -14.13 -18.33
C ASP A 150 -13.13 -13.76 -19.19
N SER A 151 -14.07 -13.04 -18.58
CA SER A 151 -15.36 -12.70 -19.19
C SER A 151 -15.29 -11.38 -19.96
N ASP A 152 -15.41 -11.44 -21.29
CA ASP A 152 -15.44 -10.27 -22.19
C ASP A 152 -16.54 -9.27 -21.78
N LYS A 153 -17.75 -9.78 -21.54
CA LYS A 153 -18.92 -8.95 -21.25
C LYS A 153 -18.75 -8.17 -19.95
N GLU A 154 -18.28 -8.84 -18.90
CA GLU A 154 -18.02 -8.22 -17.59
C GLU A 154 -16.87 -7.20 -17.71
N ALA A 155 -15.80 -7.54 -18.43
CA ALA A 155 -14.68 -6.64 -18.66
C ALA A 155 -15.14 -5.36 -19.39
N ARG A 156 -15.91 -5.48 -20.47
CA ARG A 156 -16.41 -4.32 -21.23
C ARG A 156 -17.33 -3.42 -20.40
N GLU A 157 -18.22 -4.01 -19.61
CA GLU A 157 -19.10 -3.22 -18.73
C GLU A 157 -18.30 -2.46 -17.68
N ALA A 158 -17.35 -3.13 -17.02
CA ALA A 158 -16.49 -2.53 -16.01
C ALA A 158 -15.57 -1.44 -16.61
N LEU A 159 -15.03 -1.66 -17.81
CA LEU A 159 -14.22 -0.69 -18.54
C LEU A 159 -15.04 0.53 -18.99
N HIS A 160 -16.29 0.36 -19.39
CA HIS A 160 -17.19 1.48 -19.65
C HIS A 160 -17.41 2.33 -18.39
N LYS A 161 -17.62 1.70 -17.22
CA LYS A 161 -17.74 2.42 -15.94
C LYS A 161 -16.43 3.18 -15.62
N LEU A 162 -15.27 2.56 -15.85
CA LEU A 162 -13.95 3.19 -15.69
C LEU A 162 -13.73 4.38 -16.63
N MET A 163 -14.08 4.25 -17.90
CA MET A 163 -13.98 5.33 -18.88
C MET A 163 -14.93 6.49 -18.54
N THR A 164 -16.13 6.19 -18.02
CA THR A 164 -17.11 7.18 -17.56
C THR A 164 -16.58 7.95 -16.34
N LEU A 165 -15.94 7.26 -15.38
CA LEU A 165 -15.30 7.88 -14.22
C LEU A 165 -14.28 8.96 -14.64
N TYR A 166 -13.59 8.73 -15.77
CA TYR A 166 -12.56 9.60 -16.31
C TYR A 166 -13.00 10.46 -17.52
N ALA A 167 -14.29 10.52 -17.83
CA ALA A 167 -14.79 11.23 -19.01
C ALA A 167 -14.42 12.72 -19.01
N ASP A 168 -14.54 13.38 -17.86
CA ASP A 168 -14.28 14.82 -17.68
C ASP A 168 -12.79 15.16 -17.58
N ARG A 169 -11.88 14.18 -17.74
CA ARG A 169 -10.44 14.40 -17.61
C ARG A 169 -9.75 14.45 -18.96
N PRO A 170 -9.14 15.59 -19.33
CA PRO A 170 -8.45 15.72 -20.62
C PRO A 170 -7.18 14.86 -20.66
N GLU A 171 -6.49 14.73 -19.53
CA GLU A 171 -5.25 13.96 -19.37
C GLU A 171 -5.40 12.45 -19.62
N THR A 172 -6.61 11.90 -19.54
CA THR A 172 -6.89 10.49 -19.84
C THR A 172 -7.46 10.29 -21.24
N ALA A 173 -7.70 11.36 -22.01
CA ALA A 173 -8.41 11.28 -23.29
C ALA A 173 -7.70 10.37 -24.31
N HIS A 174 -6.37 10.44 -24.38
CA HIS A 174 -5.57 9.59 -25.27
C HIS A 174 -5.68 8.10 -24.88
N GLY A 175 -5.45 7.78 -23.61
CA GLY A 175 -5.60 6.41 -23.10
C GLY A 175 -7.00 5.84 -23.27
N ARG A 176 -8.05 6.66 -23.06
CA ARG A 176 -9.44 6.27 -23.31
C ARG A 176 -9.73 5.98 -24.78
N THR A 177 -9.09 6.72 -25.69
CA THR A 177 -9.30 6.52 -27.14
C THR A 177 -8.65 5.21 -27.60
N GLN A 178 -7.41 4.93 -27.16
CA GLN A 178 -6.73 3.66 -27.45
C GLN A 178 -7.50 2.47 -26.88
N LEU A 179 -7.89 2.55 -25.61
CA LEU A 179 -8.66 1.50 -24.95
C LEU A 179 -9.98 1.22 -25.67
N LYS A 180 -10.68 2.25 -26.16
CA LYS A 180 -11.92 2.08 -26.94
C LYS A 180 -11.69 1.34 -28.26
N GLY A 181 -10.54 1.54 -28.91
CA GLY A 181 -10.16 0.79 -30.10
C GLY A 181 -9.93 -0.69 -29.77
N HIS A 182 -9.11 -0.95 -28.76
CA HIS A 182 -8.79 -2.32 -28.34
C HIS A 182 -10.00 -3.12 -27.84
N MET A 183 -10.98 -2.47 -27.22
CA MET A 183 -12.26 -3.09 -26.81
C MET A 183 -13.08 -3.64 -27.99
N GLN A 184 -12.79 -3.23 -29.23
CA GLN A 184 -13.47 -3.75 -30.43
C GLN A 184 -12.71 -4.92 -31.07
N GLU A 185 -11.40 -5.02 -30.83
CA GLU A 185 -10.52 -5.99 -31.48
C GLU A 185 -10.26 -7.23 -30.61
N ILE A 186 -10.29 -7.09 -29.29
CA ILE A 186 -9.94 -8.16 -28.34
C ILE A 186 -11.20 -8.82 -27.78
N ILE A 187 -11.14 -10.14 -27.66
CA ILE A 187 -12.24 -10.98 -27.14
C ILE A 187 -11.98 -11.38 -25.68
N ASP A 188 -10.72 -11.54 -25.25
CA ASP A 188 -10.41 -12.07 -23.91
C ASP A 188 -10.53 -10.98 -22.82
N GLY A 189 -11.34 -11.25 -21.79
CA GLY A 189 -11.66 -10.30 -20.73
C GLY A 189 -10.45 -9.90 -19.91
N ARG A 190 -9.57 -10.86 -19.57
CA ARG A 190 -8.33 -10.60 -18.82
C ARG A 190 -7.37 -9.70 -19.58
N ASP A 191 -7.25 -9.87 -20.89
CA ASP A 191 -6.34 -9.07 -21.70
C ASP A 191 -6.87 -7.65 -21.92
N LEU A 192 -8.19 -7.46 -22.02
CA LEU A 192 -8.81 -6.13 -21.96
C LEU A 192 -8.47 -5.37 -20.67
N VAL A 193 -8.49 -6.05 -19.52
CA VAL A 193 -8.13 -5.43 -18.23
C VAL A 193 -6.64 -5.06 -18.18
N LYS A 194 -5.74 -5.92 -18.68
CA LYS A 194 -4.29 -5.62 -18.77
C LYS A 194 -4.03 -4.39 -19.66
N LEU A 195 -4.78 -4.26 -20.74
CA LEU A 195 -4.64 -3.12 -21.66
C LEU A 195 -5.15 -1.82 -21.04
N ALA A 196 -6.24 -1.87 -20.28
CA ALA A 196 -6.70 -0.72 -19.50
C ALA A 196 -5.66 -0.28 -18.47
N GLU A 197 -5.00 -1.24 -17.80
CA GLU A 197 -3.88 -0.96 -16.90
C GLU A 197 -2.73 -0.25 -17.65
N ARG A 198 -2.33 -0.74 -18.82
CA ARG A 198 -1.23 -0.16 -19.60
C ARG A 198 -1.56 1.21 -20.21
N ASP A 199 -2.70 1.32 -20.87
CA ASP A 199 -3.01 2.48 -21.74
C ASP A 199 -3.65 3.63 -20.94
N LEU A 200 -4.40 3.32 -19.89
CA LEU A 200 -5.12 4.32 -19.09
C LEU A 200 -4.45 4.57 -17.74
N MET A 201 -4.02 3.53 -17.02
CA MET A 201 -3.50 3.69 -15.65
C MET A 201 -2.02 4.05 -15.61
N ALA A 202 -1.17 3.53 -16.50
CA ALA A 202 0.27 3.80 -16.48
C ALA A 202 0.68 5.29 -16.32
N PRO A 203 0.11 6.26 -17.08
CA PRO A 203 0.46 7.67 -16.90
C PRO A 203 0.01 8.25 -15.55
N LEU A 204 -1.08 7.73 -14.97
CA LEU A 204 -1.55 8.11 -13.64
C LEU A 204 -0.65 7.49 -12.56
N ASP A 205 -0.30 6.22 -12.71
CA ASP A 205 0.57 5.48 -11.81
C ASP A 205 1.96 6.15 -11.74
N ALA A 206 2.51 6.61 -12.86
CA ALA A 206 3.77 7.37 -12.91
C ALA A 206 3.69 8.69 -12.11
N ARG A 207 2.62 9.47 -12.29
CA ARG A 207 2.40 10.71 -11.51
C ARG A 207 2.21 10.41 -10.02
N ALA A 208 1.55 9.29 -9.68
CA ALA A 208 1.37 8.89 -8.30
C ALA A 208 2.72 8.58 -7.64
N ARG A 209 3.59 7.84 -8.33
CA ARG A 209 4.96 7.57 -7.87
C ARG A 209 5.74 8.86 -7.57
N LEU A 210 5.66 9.85 -8.46
CA LEU A 210 6.31 11.16 -8.24
C LEU A 210 5.79 11.89 -7.00
N ILE A 211 4.47 11.88 -6.77
CA ILE A 211 3.88 12.48 -5.56
C ILE A 211 4.42 11.80 -4.30
N VAL A 212 4.55 10.47 -4.33
CA VAL A 212 5.09 9.71 -3.20
C VAL A 212 6.56 10.05 -2.96
N MET A 213 7.38 10.07 -4.01
CA MET A 213 8.80 10.41 -3.89
C MET A 213 9.02 11.85 -3.39
N GLU A 214 8.28 12.83 -3.91
CA GLU A 214 8.37 14.22 -3.49
C GLU A 214 8.05 14.36 -1.99
N SER A 215 6.98 13.68 -1.55
CA SER A 215 6.54 13.72 -0.15
C SER A 215 7.54 13.02 0.76
N ALA A 216 8.06 11.85 0.36
CA ALA A 216 9.06 11.10 1.11
C ALA A 216 10.36 11.92 1.28
N LYS A 217 10.87 12.51 0.19
CA LYS A 217 12.05 13.39 0.22
C LYS A 217 11.84 14.58 1.15
N ARG A 218 10.68 15.24 1.06
CA ARG A 218 10.34 16.38 1.91
C ARG A 218 10.32 15.98 3.38
N VAL A 219 9.69 14.85 3.71
CA VAL A 219 9.67 14.35 5.10
C VAL A 219 11.08 14.02 5.58
N SER A 220 11.91 13.37 4.77
CA SER A 220 13.30 13.08 5.15
C SER A 220 14.09 14.34 5.48
N VAL A 221 14.00 15.36 4.63
CA VAL A 221 14.71 16.62 4.83
C VAL A 221 14.18 17.37 6.04
N VAL A 222 12.85 17.45 6.22
CA VAL A 222 12.25 18.14 7.35
C VAL A 222 12.64 17.47 8.67
N THR A 223 12.56 16.15 8.76
CA THR A 223 12.94 15.42 9.97
C THR A 223 14.43 15.57 10.26
N ALA A 224 15.29 15.48 9.24
CA ALA A 224 16.73 15.64 9.42
C ALA A 224 17.13 17.04 9.93
N LEU A 225 16.37 18.07 9.53
CA LEU A 225 16.63 19.47 9.88
C LEU A 225 15.77 19.99 11.05
N SER A 226 14.82 19.22 11.58
CA SER A 226 13.89 19.71 12.60
C SER A 226 14.52 19.76 14.00
N PRO A 227 14.61 20.95 14.63
CA PRO A 227 15.14 21.08 15.99
C PRO A 227 14.11 20.72 17.07
N ARG A 228 12.83 20.50 16.73
CA ARG A 228 11.75 20.22 17.70
C ARG A 228 10.96 18.95 17.35
N ALA A 229 11.02 17.96 18.24
CA ALA A 229 10.35 16.67 18.07
C ALA A 229 8.82 16.78 17.82
N LEU A 230 8.12 17.68 18.52
CA LEU A 230 6.68 17.86 18.33
C LEU A 230 6.33 18.41 16.94
N VAL A 231 7.15 19.33 16.44
CA VAL A 231 6.94 19.97 15.14
C VAL A 231 7.18 18.96 14.02
N ASP A 232 8.19 18.12 14.17
CA ASP A 232 8.46 17.02 13.23
C ASP A 232 7.25 16.07 13.11
N ILE A 233 6.74 15.56 14.23
CA ILE A 233 5.58 14.66 14.25
C ILE A 233 4.37 15.31 13.55
N LEU A 234 4.10 16.59 13.81
CA LEU A 234 2.98 17.30 13.19
C LEU A 234 3.17 17.49 11.68
N ILE A 235 4.39 17.81 11.23
CA ILE A 235 4.67 17.99 9.80
C ILE A 235 4.60 16.64 9.08
N VAL A 236 5.18 15.58 9.65
CA VAL A 236 5.11 14.21 9.11
C VAL A 236 3.65 13.78 8.99
N LEU A 237 2.85 13.98 10.04
CA LEU A 237 1.42 13.67 10.02
C LEU A 237 0.69 14.47 8.93
N TYR A 238 0.95 15.78 8.85
CA TYR A 238 0.35 16.63 7.82
C TYR A 238 0.70 16.15 6.41
N GLU A 239 1.96 15.83 6.15
CA GLU A 239 2.40 15.38 4.83
C GLU A 239 1.84 13.98 4.50
N ASN A 240 1.73 13.08 5.48
CA ASN A 240 1.05 11.79 5.36
C ASN A 240 -0.45 11.91 5.06
N LEU A 241 -1.14 12.91 5.62
CA LEU A 241 -2.52 13.19 5.25
C LEU A 241 -2.60 13.84 3.85
N ARG A 242 -1.64 14.69 3.52
CA ARG A 242 -1.56 15.39 2.24
C ARG A 242 -1.32 14.44 1.08
N ILE A 243 -0.40 13.48 1.21
CA ILE A 243 -0.11 12.47 0.18
C ILE A 243 -1.35 11.62 -0.12
N VAL A 244 -2.06 11.14 0.91
CA VAL A 244 -3.33 10.39 0.73
C VAL A 244 -4.37 11.22 -0.02
N ARG A 245 -4.50 12.53 0.30
CA ARG A 245 -5.39 13.43 -0.46
C ARG A 245 -4.95 13.64 -1.90
N ARG A 246 -3.65 13.83 -2.16
CA ARG A 246 -3.13 14.05 -3.52
C ARG A 246 -3.32 12.80 -4.37
N VAL A 247 -2.97 11.62 -3.85
CA VAL A 247 -3.11 10.33 -4.54
C VAL A 247 -4.58 9.99 -4.81
N SER A 248 -5.46 10.12 -3.83
CA SER A 248 -6.89 9.87 -4.03
C SER A 248 -7.53 10.82 -5.05
N ARG A 249 -7.15 12.10 -5.06
CA ARG A 249 -7.59 13.05 -6.09
C ARG A 249 -7.05 12.68 -7.46
N LEU A 250 -5.79 12.24 -7.55
CA LEU A 250 -5.17 11.80 -8.79
C LEU A 250 -5.92 10.60 -9.38
N TYR A 251 -6.35 9.62 -8.57
CA TYR A 251 -7.11 8.48 -9.09
C TYR A 251 -8.61 8.73 -9.28
N GLY A 252 -9.18 9.83 -8.75
CA GLY A 252 -10.57 10.21 -9.02
C GLY A 252 -11.53 10.13 -7.85
N ALA A 253 -11.08 9.64 -6.70
CA ALA A 253 -11.88 9.47 -5.49
C ALA A 253 -12.36 10.79 -4.84
N ARG A 254 -11.72 11.94 -5.16
CA ARG A 254 -12.05 13.30 -4.65
C ARG A 254 -12.73 13.27 -3.24
N PRO A 255 -12.03 12.76 -2.21
CA PRO A 255 -12.67 12.48 -0.95
C PRO A 255 -13.16 13.76 -0.28
N GLY A 256 -14.40 13.72 0.22
CA GLY A 256 -14.94 14.69 1.18
C GLY A 256 -14.28 14.55 2.56
N ALA A 257 -14.81 15.23 3.58
CA ALA A 257 -14.21 15.16 4.92
C ALA A 257 -14.36 13.77 5.56
N LEU A 258 -15.56 13.19 5.48
CA LEU A 258 -15.86 11.84 5.97
C LEU A 258 -15.25 10.78 5.06
N GLY A 259 -15.33 10.99 3.74
CA GLY A 259 -14.69 10.10 2.76
C GLY A 259 -13.17 10.01 2.97
N PHE A 260 -12.53 11.12 3.32
CA PHE A 260 -11.10 11.16 3.63
C PHE A 260 -10.78 10.36 4.90
N TRP A 261 -11.58 10.48 5.96
CA TRP A 261 -11.40 9.71 7.17
C TRP A 261 -11.59 8.21 6.95
N ARG A 262 -12.59 7.81 6.15
CA ARG A 262 -12.78 6.42 5.74
C ARG A 262 -11.56 5.91 4.99
N LEU A 263 -11.11 6.65 3.98
CA LEU A 263 -9.95 6.30 3.18
C LEU A 263 -8.66 6.21 4.01
N ALA A 264 -8.40 7.18 4.88
CA ALA A 264 -7.23 7.16 5.76
C ALA A 264 -7.22 5.92 6.67
N ARG A 265 -8.39 5.52 7.19
CA ARG A 265 -8.57 4.29 7.95
C ARG A 265 -8.33 3.06 7.07
N ASP A 266 -8.80 3.05 5.84
CA ASP A 266 -8.62 1.93 4.91
C ASP A 266 -7.15 1.76 4.52
N VAL A 267 -6.43 2.85 4.26
CA VAL A 267 -4.97 2.86 4.06
C VAL A 267 -4.24 2.35 5.31
N ALA A 268 -4.62 2.81 6.50
CA ALA A 268 -4.03 2.33 7.75
C ALA A 268 -4.28 0.82 7.97
N ALA A 269 -5.48 0.34 7.66
CA ALA A 269 -5.82 -1.08 7.71
C ALA A 269 -5.00 -1.88 6.69
N HIS A 270 -4.88 -1.38 5.45
CA HIS A 270 -4.04 -1.99 4.42
C HIS A 270 -2.59 -2.09 4.91
N LEU A 271 -2.03 -1.03 5.48
CA LEU A 271 -0.67 -1.03 6.02
C LEU A 271 -0.46 -2.04 7.15
N ALA A 272 -1.47 -2.21 8.02
CA ALA A 272 -1.43 -3.21 9.07
C ALA A 272 -1.39 -4.62 8.48
N VAL A 273 -2.26 -4.90 7.50
CA VAL A 273 -2.38 -6.21 6.83
C VAL A 273 -1.14 -6.52 5.97
N THR A 274 -0.67 -5.57 5.17
CA THR A 274 0.41 -5.79 4.21
C THR A 274 1.82 -5.54 4.76
N GLY A 275 1.97 -5.18 6.04
CA GLY A 275 3.32 -5.05 6.60
C GLY A 275 3.46 -4.67 8.07
N GLY A 276 2.45 -4.87 8.93
CA GLY A 276 2.54 -4.51 10.34
C GLY A 276 3.66 -5.22 11.12
N MET A 277 4.14 -6.40 10.66
CA MET A 277 5.13 -7.21 11.40
C MET A 277 6.34 -7.69 10.59
N ALA A 278 6.30 -7.78 9.26
CA ALA A 278 7.32 -8.55 8.51
C ALA A 278 8.51 -7.74 7.94
N ALA A 279 8.39 -6.41 7.83
CA ALA A 279 9.43 -5.57 7.18
C ALA A 279 10.08 -4.56 8.13
N GLY A 280 9.66 -4.54 9.39
CA GLY A 280 10.24 -3.67 10.42
C GLY A 280 11.63 -4.16 10.81
N ASP A 281 11.73 -5.41 11.27
CA ASP A 281 12.98 -5.94 11.84
C ASP A 281 14.08 -6.17 10.80
N SER A 282 13.76 -6.79 9.66
CA SER A 282 14.78 -7.20 8.67
C SER A 282 15.51 -6.04 7.99
N LEU A 283 14.86 -4.87 7.83
CA LEU A 283 15.50 -3.71 7.23
C LEU A 283 16.09 -2.76 8.28
N LEU A 284 15.53 -2.67 9.49
CA LEU A 284 16.20 -1.98 10.60
C LEU A 284 17.56 -2.62 10.86
N GLU A 285 17.62 -3.95 10.90
CA GLU A 285 18.87 -4.72 11.05
C GLU A 285 19.84 -4.48 9.90
N GLN A 286 19.34 -4.38 8.66
CA GLN A 286 20.16 -4.16 7.47
C GLN A 286 20.75 -2.74 7.39
N PHE A 287 20.02 -1.73 7.89
CA PHE A 287 20.51 -0.34 7.99
C PHE A 287 21.39 -0.09 9.23
N ILE A 288 21.25 -0.88 10.29
CA ILE A 288 22.08 -0.80 11.51
C ILE A 288 23.37 -1.62 11.38
N GLY A 289 23.35 -2.74 10.65
CA GLY A 289 24.47 -3.69 10.54
C GLY A 289 25.62 -3.27 9.60
N GLN A 290 25.39 -2.34 8.67
CA GLN A 290 26.46 -1.77 7.84
C GLN A 290 26.93 -0.43 8.43
N GLY A 291 27.93 -0.50 9.30
CA GLY A 291 28.49 0.65 10.00
C GLY A 291 29.09 1.72 9.08
N LEU A 292 28.27 2.69 8.66
CA LEU A 292 28.71 4.04 8.30
C LEU A 292 28.76 4.92 9.57
N ALA A 293 29.64 4.52 10.48
CA ALA A 293 30.14 5.30 11.60
C ALA A 293 30.72 6.64 11.10
N ALA A 294 30.66 7.78 11.78
CA ALA A 294 30.10 8.12 13.06
C ALA A 294 30.01 9.67 13.13
N LYS A 295 29.06 10.17 13.92
CA LYS A 295 28.94 11.57 14.40
C LYS A 295 28.34 12.65 13.47
N LEU A 296 27.93 12.35 12.24
CA LEU A 296 27.02 13.23 11.47
C LEU A 296 25.57 12.71 11.33
N SER A 297 25.34 11.39 11.42
CA SER A 297 24.19 10.79 10.70
C SER A 297 22.98 10.35 11.52
N ALA A 298 22.89 10.60 12.84
CA ALA A 298 21.71 10.16 13.62
C ALA A 298 20.41 10.86 13.14
N ARG A 299 20.46 12.18 12.93
CA ARG A 299 19.34 12.97 12.42
C ARG A 299 19.03 12.68 10.95
N LEU A 300 20.06 12.42 10.15
CA LEU A 300 19.89 12.02 8.75
C LEU A 300 19.24 10.63 8.65
N GLY A 301 19.63 9.70 9.53
CA GLY A 301 19.03 8.38 9.66
C GLY A 301 17.56 8.45 10.09
N GLU A 302 17.24 9.26 11.10
CA GLU A 302 15.85 9.55 11.49
C GLU A 302 15.02 10.08 10.31
N GLY A 303 15.59 11.01 9.53
CA GLY A 303 14.95 11.52 8.32
C GLY A 303 14.69 10.46 7.27
N LEU A 304 15.69 9.64 6.95
CA LEU A 304 15.54 8.55 5.98
C LEU A 304 14.48 7.53 6.43
N VAL A 305 14.44 7.18 7.71
CA VAL A 305 13.43 6.28 8.29
C VAL A 305 12.03 6.89 8.16
N ASN A 306 11.85 8.16 8.50
CA ASN A 306 10.54 8.84 8.37
C ASN A 306 10.11 9.00 6.91
N GLY A 307 11.04 9.27 6.00
CA GLY A 307 10.79 9.32 4.57
C GLY A 307 10.38 7.95 4.01
N PHE A 308 11.02 6.88 4.45
CA PHE A 308 10.64 5.50 4.11
C PHE A 308 9.22 5.17 4.59
N LEU A 309 8.89 5.49 5.84
CA LEU A 309 7.53 5.29 6.38
C LEU A 309 6.49 6.08 5.58
N THR A 310 6.84 7.32 5.19
CA THR A 310 6.00 8.17 4.33
C THR A 310 5.80 7.54 2.94
N ALA A 311 6.88 7.03 2.33
CA ALA A 311 6.82 6.35 1.04
C ALA A 311 5.92 5.11 1.11
N ARG A 312 6.02 4.35 2.20
CA ARG A 312 5.19 3.17 2.45
C ARG A 312 3.70 3.52 2.58
N ILE A 313 3.37 4.58 3.33
CA ILE A 313 2.00 5.11 3.38
C ILE A 313 1.52 5.52 1.99
N GLY A 314 2.39 6.15 1.20
CA GLY A 314 2.11 6.51 -0.19
C GLY A 314 1.80 5.31 -1.09
N VAL A 315 2.59 4.24 -1.01
CA VAL A 315 2.35 2.99 -1.74
C VAL A 315 1.02 2.36 -1.34
N ALA A 316 0.73 2.28 -0.04
CA ALA A 316 -0.56 1.78 0.44
C ALA A 316 -1.73 2.65 -0.03
N ALA A 317 -1.55 3.98 -0.07
CA ALA A 317 -2.54 4.89 -0.62
C ALA A 317 -2.78 4.64 -2.12
N ILE A 318 -1.73 4.36 -2.90
CA ILE A 318 -1.86 3.98 -4.31
C ILE A 318 -2.68 2.69 -4.44
N GLN A 319 -2.29 1.63 -3.72
CA GLN A 319 -2.96 0.33 -3.78
C GLN A 319 -4.43 0.41 -3.36
N THR A 320 -4.74 1.25 -2.36
CA THR A 320 -6.11 1.44 -1.87
C THR A 320 -6.96 2.29 -2.84
N CYS A 321 -6.39 3.35 -3.43
CA CYS A 321 -7.16 4.33 -4.22
C CYS A 321 -7.29 3.97 -5.71
N ARG A 322 -6.50 3.03 -6.22
CA ARG A 322 -6.46 2.72 -7.65
C ARG A 322 -7.75 1.99 -8.09
N PRO A 323 -8.45 2.45 -9.13
CA PRO A 323 -9.74 1.89 -9.55
C PRO A 323 -9.63 0.63 -10.42
N ALA A 324 -8.43 0.29 -10.89
CA ALA A 324 -8.17 -0.93 -11.65
C ALA A 324 -7.25 -1.85 -10.84
N PRO A 325 -7.39 -3.18 -10.94
CA PRO A 325 -6.46 -4.12 -10.34
C PRO A 325 -5.10 -4.13 -11.07
N PHE A 326 -4.08 -4.61 -10.38
CA PHE A 326 -2.77 -4.88 -10.96
C PHE A 326 -2.76 -6.31 -11.48
N ILE A 327 -2.92 -6.48 -12.80
CA ILE A 327 -2.96 -7.79 -13.47
C ILE A 327 -1.69 -8.00 -14.31
N ALA A 328 -1.25 -6.97 -15.04
CA ALA A 328 -0.07 -7.02 -15.89
C ALA A 328 1.21 -6.71 -15.09
N THR A 329 1.13 -5.81 -14.10
CA THR A 329 2.27 -5.39 -13.29
C THR A 329 2.08 -5.76 -11.82
N LYS A 330 3.15 -5.75 -11.02
CA LYS A 330 3.09 -5.99 -9.56
C LYS A 330 2.77 -4.74 -8.73
N GLY A 331 2.42 -3.63 -9.39
CA GLY A 331 2.29 -2.31 -8.76
C GLY A 331 3.65 -1.71 -8.33
N PRO A 332 3.65 -0.50 -7.75
CA PRO A 332 4.87 0.14 -7.27
C PRO A 332 5.44 -0.59 -6.04
N SER A 333 6.69 -1.02 -6.11
CA SER A 333 7.39 -1.61 -4.96
C SER A 333 8.11 -0.53 -4.14
N LEU A 334 8.12 -0.69 -2.81
CA LEU A 334 8.78 0.26 -1.92
C LEU A 334 10.29 0.31 -2.17
N THR A 335 10.90 -0.83 -2.47
CA THR A 335 12.33 -0.94 -2.78
C THR A 335 12.72 -0.19 -4.05
N GLU A 336 11.93 -0.29 -5.12
CA GLU A 336 12.15 0.48 -6.36
C GLU A 336 12.12 1.98 -6.07
N LEU A 337 11.09 2.45 -5.36
CA LEU A 337 10.92 3.86 -5.01
C LEU A 337 12.08 4.37 -4.16
N MET A 338 12.53 3.59 -3.17
CA MET A 338 13.67 3.98 -2.34
C MET A 338 14.97 4.04 -3.15
N SER A 339 15.21 3.09 -4.06
CA SER A 339 16.39 3.15 -4.93
C SER A 339 16.38 4.39 -5.83
N GLU A 340 15.21 4.79 -6.30
CA GLU A 340 15.03 5.96 -7.17
C GLU A 340 15.20 7.28 -6.40
N ILE A 341 14.71 7.33 -5.16
CA ILE A 341 14.91 8.47 -4.25
C ILE A 341 16.41 8.68 -3.97
N THR A 342 17.15 7.60 -3.67
CA THR A 342 18.59 7.67 -3.39
C THR A 342 19.41 8.03 -4.62
N LYS A 343 19.07 7.49 -5.80
CA LYS A 343 19.73 7.85 -7.07
C LYS A 343 19.47 9.29 -7.51
N SER A 344 18.35 9.88 -7.07
CA SER A 344 17.94 11.24 -7.42
C SER A 344 18.32 12.28 -6.35
N ALA A 345 19.17 11.92 -5.38
CA ALA A 345 19.82 12.88 -4.50
C ALA A 345 21.01 13.50 -5.27
N PRO A 346 21.15 14.83 -5.34
CA PRO A 346 22.24 15.45 -6.08
C PRO A 346 23.57 15.22 -5.36
N ASP A 347 24.59 14.80 -6.10
CA ASP A 347 26.01 15.00 -5.79
C ASP A 347 26.36 16.50 -5.88
N GLU A 348 25.70 17.35 -5.07
CA GLU A 348 26.04 18.76 -4.91
C GLU A 348 26.29 19.04 -3.43
N VAL A 349 27.41 18.56 -2.87
CA VAL A 349 28.27 19.28 -1.91
C VAL A 349 29.60 18.49 -1.75
N VAL A 350 30.41 18.33 -2.79
CA VAL A 350 31.88 18.15 -2.64
C VAL A 350 32.55 18.59 -3.96
N ASP A 351 32.62 19.89 -4.22
CA ASP A 351 33.84 20.53 -4.77
C ASP A 351 33.62 22.04 -4.82
N GLN A 352 34.35 22.79 -4.00
CA GLN A 352 34.85 24.15 -4.26
C GLN A 352 35.62 24.64 -3.02
N ASP A 353 36.94 24.48 -3.14
CA ASP A 353 38.07 25.27 -2.60
C ASP A 353 38.10 25.72 -1.13
#